data_AF-A0A1I7T429-F1
#
_entry.id   AF-A0A1I7T429-F1
#
_cell.length_a   1.000
_cell.length_b   1.000
_cell.length_c   1.000
_cell.angle_alpha   90.00
_cell.angle_beta   90.00
_cell.angle_gamma   90.00
#
_symmetry.space_group_name_H-M   'P 1'
#
loop_
_entity.id
_entity.type
_entity.pdbx_description
1 polymer ?
#
loop_
_entity_poly.entity_id
_entity_poly.type
_entity_poly.pdbx_seq_one_letter_code
_entity_poly.pdbx_strand_id
1 'polypeptide(L)'
;MYCNCHYASGRMSAGLAATPREDIVMMLLSLMKVQMKDLPFDRRNYAASRADRMMFEQRYKDDHYHLPPNLYHLARIIFKGEATFYPDYNAIKSYFEEQYRIFKPSTDKLRFDFQKNGTIIIS
;
A
#
# COMPACT_ATOMS: atom_id res chain seq x y z
N MET A 1 -8.86 22.53 6.05
CA MET A 1 -9.79 21.39 5.94
C MET A 1 -8.93 20.17 5.64
N TYR A 2 -8.71 19.28 6.59
CA TYR A 2 -7.92 18.06 6.34
C TYR A 2 -8.75 17.14 5.46
N CYS A 3 -8.20 16.72 4.31
CA CYS A 3 -8.91 15.87 3.36
C CYS A 3 -9.15 14.50 4.01
N ASN A 4 -10.42 14.10 4.14
CA ASN A 4 -10.81 12.86 4.79
C ASN A 4 -10.56 11.65 3.88
N CYS A 5 -9.30 11.24 3.75
CA CYS A 5 -8.89 10.08 2.96
C CYS A 5 -8.61 8.88 3.87
N HIS A 6 -9.39 7.80 3.73
CA HIS A 6 -9.16 6.54 4.47
C HIS A 6 -7.86 5.83 4.07
N TYR A 7 -7.22 6.28 2.99
CA TYR A 7 -5.98 5.72 2.46
C TYR A 7 -4.79 6.66 2.63
N ALA A 8 -4.95 7.78 3.34
CA ALA A 8 -3.81 8.61 3.74
C ALA A 8 -3.00 7.87 4.81
N SER A 9 -1.67 8.09 4.85
CA SER A 9 -0.87 7.55 5.94
C SER A 9 -1.39 8.01 7.32
N GLY A 10 -1.09 7.26 8.37
CA GLY A 10 -1.30 7.63 9.76
C GLY A 10 -0.65 8.97 10.11
N ARG A 11 0.57 9.25 9.59
CA ARG A 11 1.27 10.53 9.78
C ARG A 11 0.52 11.71 9.16
N MET A 12 0.07 11.59 7.90
CA MET A 12 -0.74 12.62 7.25
C MET A 12 -2.08 12.80 7.95
N SER A 13 -2.68 11.69 8.36
CA SER A 13 -3.92 11.72 9.15
C SER A 13 -3.70 12.46 10.47
N ALA A 14 -2.49 12.40 11.04
CA ALA A 14 -2.08 13.15 12.23
C ALA A 14 -1.84 14.66 12.01
N GLY A 15 -1.91 15.14 10.76
CA GLY A 15 -1.68 16.53 10.41
C GLY A 15 -0.24 16.86 10.01
N LEU A 16 0.62 15.84 9.86
CA LEU A 16 1.97 16.03 9.35
C LEU A 16 1.96 16.26 7.84
N ALA A 17 2.97 16.99 7.34
CA ALA A 17 3.14 17.24 5.91
C ALA A 17 3.34 15.92 5.15
N ALA A 18 2.79 15.87 3.94
CA ALA A 18 3.04 14.76 3.02
C ALA A 18 4.50 14.79 2.54
N THR A 19 5.12 13.62 2.51
CA THR A 19 6.47 13.42 1.99
C THR A 19 6.46 12.23 1.03
N PRO A 20 7.53 12.00 0.27
CA PRO A 20 7.59 10.83 -0.62
C PRO A 20 7.40 9.48 0.11
N ARG A 21 7.71 9.43 1.41
CA ARG A 21 7.37 8.29 2.29
C ARG A 21 5.87 8.03 2.33
N GLU A 22 5.09 9.08 2.55
CA GLU A 22 3.64 8.98 2.66
C GLU A 22 3.03 8.43 1.38
N ASP A 23 3.51 8.84 0.20
CA ASP A 23 3.04 8.31 -1.08
C ASP A 23 3.23 6.79 -1.19
N ILE A 24 4.36 6.27 -0.72
CA ILE A 24 4.65 4.83 -0.69
C ILE A 24 3.77 4.09 0.32
N VAL A 25 3.48 4.68 1.48
CA VAL A 25 2.51 4.10 2.43
C VAL A 25 1.12 4.07 1.81
N MET A 26 0.69 5.15 1.15
CA MET A 26 -0.60 5.22 0.47
C MET A 26 -0.71 4.19 -0.67
N MET A 27 0.40 3.92 -1.38
CA MET A 27 0.50 2.84 -2.36
C MET A 27 0.27 1.47 -1.71
N LEU A 28 0.93 1.18 -0.57
CA LEU A 28 0.70 -0.06 0.19
C LEU A 28 -0.78 -0.22 0.58
N LEU A 29 -1.40 0.82 1.15
CA LEU A 29 -2.81 0.78 1.54
C LEU A 29 -3.74 0.57 0.33
N SER A 30 -3.36 1.09 -0.83
CA SER A 30 -4.10 0.88 -2.09
C SER A 30 -3.98 -0.57 -2.58
N LEU A 31 -2.80 -1.19 -2.46
CA LEU A 31 -2.61 -2.60 -2.78
C LEU A 31 -3.40 -3.52 -1.84
N MET A 32 -3.42 -3.20 -0.55
CA MET A 32 -4.24 -3.90 0.44
C MET A 32 -5.72 -3.85 0.07
N LYS A 33 -6.23 -2.69 -0.36
CA LYS A 33 -7.63 -2.54 -0.81
C LYS A 33 -7.99 -3.51 -1.95
N VAL A 34 -7.03 -3.82 -2.81
CA VAL A 34 -7.23 -4.72 -3.96
C VAL A 34 -7.12 -6.19 -3.55
N GLN A 35 -6.20 -6.53 -2.66
CA GLN A 35 -5.83 -7.93 -2.38
C GLN A 35 -6.46 -8.48 -1.09
N MET A 36 -6.89 -7.63 -0.17
CA MET A 36 -7.42 -8.02 1.14
C MET A 36 -8.91 -7.72 1.23
N LYS A 37 -9.67 -8.69 1.75
CA LYS A 37 -11.09 -8.51 2.05
C LYS A 37 -11.30 -7.57 3.23
N ASP A 38 -10.50 -7.78 4.28
CA ASP A 38 -10.53 -7.03 5.53
C ASP A 38 -9.26 -6.17 5.62
N LEU A 39 -9.45 -4.87 5.82
CA LEU A 39 -8.35 -3.91 5.96
C LEU A 39 -7.99 -3.72 7.43
N PRO A 40 -6.74 -3.34 7.76
CA PRO A 40 -6.29 -3.11 9.13
C PRO A 40 -6.82 -1.79 9.72
N PHE A 41 -7.89 -1.22 9.17
CA PHE A 41 -8.50 0.03 9.63
C PHE A 41 -9.98 0.09 9.29
N ASP A 42 -10.75 0.76 10.15
CA ASP A 42 -12.18 0.97 9.94
C ASP A 42 -12.43 1.82 8.67
N ARG A 43 -13.34 1.35 7.79
CA ARG A 43 -13.74 2.06 6.57
C ARG A 43 -15.03 2.88 6.73
N ARG A 44 -15.76 2.68 7.82
CA ARG A 44 -17.06 3.30 8.13
C ARG A 44 -16.89 4.49 9.06
N ASN A 45 -15.97 4.42 10.03
CA ASN A 45 -15.70 5.49 10.97
C ASN A 45 -14.31 6.10 10.73
N TYR A 46 -14.27 7.36 10.29
CA TYR A 46 -13.02 8.03 9.96
C TYR A 46 -12.09 8.26 11.16
N ALA A 47 -12.64 8.53 12.34
CA ALA A 47 -11.83 8.76 13.54
C ALA A 47 -11.13 7.48 13.99
N ALA A 48 -11.86 6.37 14.01
CA ALA A 48 -11.30 5.04 14.27
C ALA A 48 -10.26 4.67 13.19
N SER A 49 -10.61 4.87 11.92
CA SER A 49 -9.73 4.66 10.78
C SER A 49 -8.36 5.32 10.92
N ARG A 50 -8.33 6.58 11.41
CA ARG A 50 -7.08 7.33 11.63
C ARG A 50 -6.20 6.68 12.70
N ALA A 51 -6.79 6.27 13.81
CA ALA A 51 -6.06 5.60 14.89
C ALA A 51 -5.52 4.24 14.43
N ASP A 52 -6.35 3.45 13.74
CA ASP A 52 -5.99 2.13 13.23
C ASP A 52 -4.81 2.20 12.24
N ARG A 53 -4.81 3.17 11.32
CA ARG A 53 -3.69 3.37 10.38
C ARG A 53 -2.39 3.71 11.08
N MET A 54 -2.44 4.57 12.11
CA MET A 54 -1.25 4.87 12.92
C MET A 54 -0.75 3.62 13.63
N MET A 55 -1.65 2.81 14.20
CA MET A 55 -1.27 1.55 14.84
C MET A 55 -0.69 0.56 13.84
N PHE A 56 -1.29 0.43 12.66
CA PHE A 56 -0.81 -0.45 11.60
C PHE A 56 0.62 -0.08 11.17
N GLU A 57 0.91 1.18 10.88
CA GLU A 57 2.28 1.60 10.47
C GLU A 57 3.34 1.27 11.53
N GLN A 58 2.97 1.27 12.82
CA GLN A 58 3.88 0.94 13.92
C GLN A 58 3.99 -0.56 14.18
N ARG A 59 2.91 -1.31 13.91
CA ARG A 59 2.73 -2.68 14.38
C ARG A 59 2.42 -3.68 13.26
N TYR A 60 2.68 -3.33 12.00
CA TYR A 60 2.34 -4.18 10.83
C TYR A 60 2.84 -5.64 10.91
N LYS A 61 3.83 -5.91 11.77
CA LYS A 61 4.39 -7.25 12.02
C LYS A 61 3.54 -8.13 12.92
N ASP A 62 2.59 -7.54 13.64
CA ASP A 62 1.72 -8.27 14.54
C ASP A 62 0.77 -9.18 13.73
N ASP A 63 0.64 -10.43 14.15
CA ASP A 63 -0.10 -11.47 13.42
C ASP A 63 -1.58 -11.13 13.17
N HIS A 64 -2.16 -10.20 13.95
CA HIS A 64 -3.58 -9.83 13.85
C HIS A 64 -3.94 -9.10 12.55
N TYR A 65 -2.96 -8.56 11.81
CA TYR A 65 -3.23 -7.90 10.53
C TYR A 65 -3.34 -8.89 9.36
N HIS A 66 -2.97 -10.16 9.55
CA HIS A 66 -3.09 -11.25 8.58
C HIS A 66 -2.66 -10.86 7.15
N LEU A 67 -1.53 -10.16 7.03
CA LEU A 67 -1.03 -9.71 5.74
C LEU A 67 -0.67 -10.90 4.84
N PRO A 68 -1.15 -10.93 3.58
CA PRO A 68 -0.61 -11.83 2.57
C PRO A 68 0.93 -11.71 2.51
N PRO A 69 1.67 -12.82 2.27
CA PRO A 69 3.13 -12.81 2.34
C PRO A 69 3.78 -11.71 1.49
N ASN A 70 3.25 -11.46 0.31
CA ASN A 70 3.73 -10.41 -0.57
C ASN A 70 3.57 -9.00 0.07
N LEU A 71 2.39 -8.69 0.59
CA LEU A 71 2.14 -7.42 1.27
C LEU A 71 2.95 -7.27 2.56
N TYR A 72 3.18 -8.37 3.29
CA TYR A 72 4.04 -8.37 4.48
C TYR A 72 5.50 -8.02 4.13
N HIS A 73 6.06 -8.64 3.09
CA HIS A 73 7.42 -8.33 2.64
C HIS A 73 7.55 -6.89 2.14
N LEU A 74 6.57 -6.40 1.39
CA LEU A 74 6.53 -5.00 0.95
C LEU A 74 6.44 -4.03 2.14
N ALA A 75 5.55 -4.28 3.10
CA ALA A 75 5.44 -3.49 4.32
C ALA A 75 6.77 -3.47 5.10
N ARG A 76 7.46 -4.62 5.17
CA ARG A 76 8.78 -4.71 5.81
C ARG A 76 9.83 -3.82 5.14
N ILE A 77 9.83 -3.70 3.81
CA ILE A 77 10.73 -2.80 3.07
C ILE A 77 10.36 -1.34 3.38
N ILE A 78 9.07 -1.00 3.32
CA ILE A 78 8.56 0.37 3.49
C ILE A 78 8.82 0.90 4.91
N PHE A 79 8.66 0.05 5.93
CA PHE A 79 8.79 0.43 7.34
C PHE A 79 10.15 0.05 7.95
N LYS A 80 11.17 -0.23 7.13
CA LYS A 80 12.52 -0.55 7.59
C LYS A 80 13.21 0.70 8.14
N GLY A 81 13.67 0.66 9.40
CA GLY A 81 14.60 1.67 9.95
C GLY A 81 13.96 2.95 10.48
N GLU A 82 12.74 2.88 11.03
CA GLU A 82 11.92 4.04 11.44
C GLU A 82 11.55 4.95 10.26
N ALA A 83 10.80 6.02 10.55
CA ALA A 83 10.10 6.80 9.53
C ALA A 83 11.04 7.76 8.77
N THR A 84 11.83 7.21 7.85
CA THR A 84 12.67 7.98 6.91
C THR A 84 11.80 8.84 5.99
N PHE A 85 12.24 10.06 5.69
CA PHE A 85 11.55 10.95 4.74
C PHE A 85 11.61 10.41 3.30
N TYR A 86 12.67 9.67 2.98
CA TYR A 86 12.92 9.13 1.64
C TYR A 86 12.81 7.61 1.66
N PRO A 87 11.89 7.02 0.88
CA PRO A 87 11.81 5.58 0.67
C PRO A 87 13.03 5.02 -0.05
N ASP A 88 13.33 3.75 0.22
CA ASP A 88 14.23 2.96 -0.62
C ASP A 88 13.49 2.49 -1.88
N TYR A 89 13.36 3.40 -2.85
CA TYR A 89 12.68 3.12 -4.12
C TYR A 89 13.32 1.97 -4.89
N ASN A 90 14.64 1.77 -4.75
CA ASN A 90 15.33 0.67 -5.41
C ASN A 90 14.88 -0.67 -4.82
N ALA A 91 14.85 -0.80 -3.48
CA ALA A 91 14.35 -2.01 -2.83
C ALA A 91 12.88 -2.29 -3.16
N ILE A 92 12.04 -1.26 -3.22
CA ILE A 92 10.62 -1.40 -3.58
C ILE A 92 10.47 -1.86 -5.04
N LYS A 93 11.23 -1.24 -5.95
CA LYS A 93 11.22 -1.61 -7.37
C LYS A 93 11.67 -3.06 -7.57
N SER A 94 12.81 -3.44 -6.99
CA SER A 94 13.34 -4.81 -7.08
C SER A 94 12.36 -5.82 -6.50
N TYR A 95 11.65 -5.48 -5.43
CA TYR A 95 10.59 -6.32 -4.88
C TYR A 95 9.47 -6.58 -5.89
N PHE A 96 8.95 -5.54 -6.56
CA PHE A 96 7.92 -5.73 -7.58
C PHE A 96 8.41 -6.53 -8.79
N GLU A 97 9.64 -6.27 -9.26
CA GLU A 97 10.25 -7.04 -10.35
C GLU A 97 10.41 -8.53 -9.98
N GLU A 98 10.71 -8.84 -8.72
CA GLU A 98 10.79 -10.22 -8.24
C GLU A 98 9.44 -10.91 -8.14
N GLN A 99 8.40 -10.21 -7.65
CA GLN A 99 7.06 -10.79 -7.52
C GLN A 99 6.38 -10.99 -8.87
N TYR A 100 6.62 -10.07 -9.82
CA TYR A 100 5.97 -10.06 -11.12
C TYR A 100 7.00 -10.22 -12.25
N ARG A 101 7.84 -11.27 -12.18
CA ARG A 101 8.97 -11.49 -13.10
C ARG A 101 8.60 -11.49 -14.59
N ILE A 102 7.36 -11.90 -14.89
CA ILE A 102 6.85 -12.02 -16.26
C ILE A 102 6.31 -10.67 -16.74
N PHE A 103 5.96 -9.76 -15.83
CA PHE A 103 5.40 -8.46 -16.15
C PHE A 103 6.47 -7.38 -16.13
N LYS A 104 6.73 -6.76 -17.29
CA LYS A 104 7.62 -5.62 -17.47
C LYS A 104 6.80 -4.38 -17.84
N PRO A 105 6.54 -3.47 -16.87
CA PRO A 105 5.72 -2.29 -17.13
C PRO A 105 6.21 -1.38 -18.27
N SER A 106 7.50 -1.42 -18.58
CA SER A 106 8.11 -0.61 -19.65
C SER A 106 7.88 -1.15 -21.05
N THR A 107 7.58 -2.44 -21.20
CA THR A 107 7.42 -3.11 -22.50
C THR A 107 6.04 -3.71 -22.69
N ASP A 108 5.42 -4.15 -21.61
CA ASP A 108 4.17 -4.91 -21.65
C ASP A 108 3.00 -3.96 -21.81
N LYS A 109 2.09 -4.32 -22.71
CA LYS A 109 0.87 -3.55 -22.92
C LYS A 109 -0.26 -4.20 -22.13
N LEU A 110 -0.81 -3.46 -21.19
CA LEU A 110 -2.04 -3.85 -20.50
C LEU A 110 -3.23 -3.41 -21.34
N ARG A 111 -4.05 -4.36 -21.78
CA ARG A 111 -5.33 -4.08 -22.43
C ARG A 111 -6.47 -4.52 -21.54
N PHE A 112 -7.41 -3.62 -21.29
CA PHE A 112 -8.67 -3.96 -20.64
C PHE A 112 -9.63 -4.50 -21.70
N ASP A 113 -10.03 -5.77 -21.56
CA ASP A 113 -11.02 -6.39 -22.43
C ASP A 113 -12.40 -6.40 -21.74
N PHE A 114 -13.21 -5.40 -22.08
CA PHE A 114 -14.58 -5.27 -21.60
C PHE A 114 -15.48 -6.44 -22.07
N GLN A 115 -15.16 -7.09 -23.19
CA GLN A 115 -15.99 -8.19 -23.73
C GLN A 115 -15.82 -9.48 -22.94
N LYS A 116 -14.70 -9.63 -22.22
CA LYS A 116 -14.41 -10.78 -21.34
C LYS A 116 -14.62 -10.42 -19.88
N ASN A 117 -15.78 -9.86 -19.53
CA ASN A 117 -16.14 -9.50 -18.15
C ASN A 117 -15.10 -8.60 -17.44
N GLY A 118 -14.44 -7.71 -18.18
CA GLY A 118 -13.45 -6.79 -17.61
C GLY A 118 -12.10 -7.44 -17.27
N THR A 119 -11.69 -8.46 -18.05
CA THR A 119 -10.41 -9.12 -17.88
C THR A 119 -9.27 -8.21 -18.36
N ILE A 120 -8.21 -8.08 -17.55
CA ILE A 120 -6.96 -7.44 -17.96
C ILE A 120 -6.12 -8.48 -18.71
N ILE A 121 -5.75 -8.17 -19.94
CA ILE A 121 -4.88 -9.00 -20.77
C ILE A 121 -3.49 -8.35 -20.80
N ILE A 122 -2.46 -9.15 -20.56
CA ILE A 122 -1.06 -8.75 -20.72
C ILE A 122 -0.62 -9.25 -22.10
N SER A 123 -0.18 -8.33 -22.96
CA SER A 123 0.26 -8.60 -24.33
C SER A 123 1.62 -8.01 -24.62
#